data_AF-A0A397JKP3-F1
#
_entry.id   AF-A0A397JKP3-F1
#
_cell.length_a   1.000
_cell.length_b   1.000
_cell.length_c   1.000
_cell.angle_alpha   90.00
_cell.angle_beta   90.00
_cell.angle_gamma   90.00
#
_symmetry.space_group_name_H-M   'P 1'
#
loop_
_entity.id
_entity.type
_entity.pdbx_description
1 polymer ?
#
loop_
_entity_poly.entity_id
_entity_poly.type
_entity_poly.pdbx_seq_one_letter_code
_entity_poly.pdbx_strand_id
1 'polypeptide(L)'
;MVCIKKSIKSILKKLNCFKATIIETREEIEPRKTKNIEEIIIKKLEETKEVVKIEKLEETKEVVEIEKLEETKETEQTTNIEEPAQETEGAEGTKKIEEPQIIEYCSVCWQVKKLNCRCENDYGRCHDCGELNINYNWCQNCKPLLIMPTFSWTSGNSDIDKLIQEAQLKPRCCDWHCWRWIEYSELENIQYLSEGGFGTVNRAAWPNVPEGYFVKEVAIKHMKNSQNVSKEFIKELKAYHEHTTFYIINIYGITKDPQTNEFGIVMPYYHEGDLKSIIRKRDKQMDWKYRLNSLYQIAGGLDILHKNGFVHCDLHPGNILNNDPFTYLSDLGLCKPANYKSNSDEVFGIIPYLAPEVLCGQPFSAASDVYSFGIILWEFTSRIPPFSDIAHDEDLVLNILSGVRPKIVKGTPDIYVNLMESCWKSDPSERMKSPEIFKTISAWHNNEVEIFREMFKKADKEMIVTPELPKQHPGAHYSSRSVSQYINSSKYVTRDIKDNCEELSWSVSDLVIPVNN
;
A
#
# COMPACT_ATOMS: atom_id res chain seq x y z
N MET A 1 27.73 15.32 -27.48
CA MET A 1 27.91 14.40 -28.63
C MET A 1 28.59 13.06 -28.30
N VAL A 2 29.73 12.98 -27.59
CA VAL A 2 30.45 11.70 -27.37
C VAL A 2 29.63 10.62 -26.65
N CYS A 3 28.83 10.98 -25.62
CA CYS A 3 27.94 10.04 -24.93
C CYS A 3 26.75 9.58 -25.79
N ILE A 4 26.22 10.46 -26.66
CA ILE A 4 25.14 10.13 -27.59
C ILE A 4 25.65 9.17 -28.67
N LYS A 5 26.86 9.42 -29.22
CA LYS A 5 27.54 8.53 -30.18
C LYS A 5 27.81 7.13 -29.61
N LYS A 6 28.21 7.03 -28.33
CA LYS A 6 28.38 5.73 -27.64
C LYS A 6 27.03 5.02 -27.45
N SER A 7 25.97 5.77 -27.15
CA SER A 7 24.61 5.23 -26.94
C SER A 7 24.00 4.70 -28.24
N ILE A 8 24.11 5.44 -29.35
CA ILE A 8 23.63 5.00 -30.68
C ILE A 8 24.37 3.74 -31.14
N LYS A 9 25.69 3.67 -30.97
CA LYS A 9 26.50 2.49 -31.34
C LYS A 9 26.13 1.27 -30.48
N SER A 10 25.80 1.47 -29.21
CA SER A 10 25.31 0.43 -28.30
C SER A 10 23.91 -0.07 -28.70
N ILE A 11 22.99 0.85 -29.02
CA ILE A 11 21.62 0.54 -29.48
C ILE A 11 21.66 -0.25 -30.79
N LEU A 12 22.48 0.15 -31.77
CA LEU A 12 22.66 -0.58 -33.03
C LEU A 12 23.22 -1.99 -32.81
N LYS A 13 24.16 -2.16 -31.87
CA LYS A 13 24.71 -3.47 -31.51
C LYS A 13 23.65 -4.38 -30.87
N LYS A 14 22.86 -3.84 -29.92
CA LYS A 14 21.76 -4.58 -29.26
C LYS A 14 20.65 -4.96 -30.26
N LEU A 15 20.26 -4.06 -31.15
CA LEU A 15 19.25 -4.33 -32.20
C LEU A 15 19.71 -5.40 -33.20
N ASN A 16 20.98 -5.39 -33.61
CA ASN A 16 21.53 -6.42 -34.49
C ASN A 16 21.59 -7.80 -33.80
N CYS A 17 21.91 -7.83 -32.51
CA CYS A 17 21.91 -9.07 -31.73
C CYS A 17 20.49 -9.64 -31.60
N PHE A 18 19.51 -8.77 -31.32
CA PHE A 18 18.10 -9.15 -31.22
C PHE A 18 17.51 -9.66 -32.55
N LYS A 19 17.96 -9.08 -33.67
CA LYS A 19 17.60 -9.56 -35.01
C LYS A 19 18.12 -10.98 -35.27
N ALA A 20 19.33 -11.31 -34.80
CA ALA A 20 19.88 -12.67 -34.92
C ALA A 20 19.06 -13.69 -34.09
N THR A 21 18.69 -13.34 -32.85
CA THR A 21 17.89 -14.20 -31.97
C THR A 21 16.48 -14.46 -32.52
N ILE A 22 15.85 -13.48 -33.19
CA ILE A 22 14.54 -13.67 -33.86
C ILE A 22 14.64 -14.60 -35.05
N ILE A 23 15.74 -14.55 -35.81
CA ILE A 23 15.97 -15.47 -36.93
C ILE A 23 16.11 -16.92 -36.41
N GLU A 24 16.79 -17.11 -35.28
CA GLU A 24 16.93 -18.41 -34.63
C GLU A 24 15.61 -18.93 -34.03
N THR A 25 14.79 -18.07 -33.42
CA THR A 25 13.48 -18.45 -32.86
C THR A 25 12.36 -18.62 -33.90
N ARG A 26 12.62 -18.25 -35.17
CA ARG A 26 11.67 -18.42 -36.29
C ARG A 26 11.42 -19.91 -36.62
N GLU A 27 12.30 -20.81 -36.20
CA GLU A 27 12.15 -22.25 -36.40
C GLU A 27 11.20 -22.92 -35.38
N GLU A 28 10.81 -22.23 -34.29
CA GLU A 28 10.04 -22.86 -33.18
C GLU A 28 8.66 -22.22 -32.86
N ILE A 29 8.29 -21.06 -33.43
CA ILE A 29 7.04 -20.35 -33.02
C ILE A 29 6.18 -19.85 -34.21
N GLU A 30 4.85 -19.91 -34.04
CA GLU A 30 3.78 -19.55 -34.98
C GLU A 30 4.04 -18.28 -35.84
N PRO A 31 3.95 -18.37 -37.20
CA PRO A 31 4.36 -17.32 -38.14
C PRO A 31 3.67 -15.95 -38.03
N ARG A 32 2.50 -15.86 -37.37
CA ARG A 32 1.71 -14.62 -37.31
C ARG A 32 2.17 -13.65 -36.21
N LYS A 33 2.75 -14.13 -35.11
CA LYS A 33 3.23 -13.27 -34.00
C LYS A 33 4.61 -12.70 -34.28
N THR A 34 5.48 -13.44 -34.98
CA THR A 34 6.82 -13.02 -35.41
C THR A 34 6.77 -11.88 -36.42
N LYS A 35 5.77 -11.86 -37.32
CA LYS A 35 5.64 -10.85 -38.37
C LYS A 35 5.38 -9.43 -37.84
N ASN A 36 4.55 -9.29 -36.79
CA ASN A 36 4.30 -7.99 -36.14
C ASN A 36 5.56 -7.43 -35.44
N ILE A 37 6.38 -8.32 -34.87
CA ILE A 37 7.61 -7.92 -34.18
C ILE A 37 8.69 -7.52 -35.20
N GLU A 38 8.80 -8.24 -36.32
CA GLU A 38 9.68 -7.87 -37.44
C GLU A 38 9.35 -6.47 -38.00
N GLU A 39 8.06 -6.16 -38.20
CA GLU A 39 7.61 -4.85 -38.71
C GLU A 39 7.96 -3.70 -37.75
N ILE A 40 7.80 -3.90 -36.44
CA ILE A 40 8.17 -2.90 -35.42
C ILE A 40 9.69 -2.67 -35.38
N ILE A 41 10.49 -3.74 -35.52
CA ILE A 41 11.95 -3.65 -35.51
C ILE A 41 12.47 -2.96 -36.77
N ILE A 42 11.91 -3.29 -37.94
CA ILE A 42 12.27 -2.63 -39.21
C ILE A 42 11.96 -1.13 -39.11
N LYS A 43 10.78 -0.77 -38.60
CA LYS A 43 10.39 0.63 -38.39
C LYS A 43 11.37 1.36 -37.47
N LYS A 44 11.75 0.76 -36.32
CA LYS A 44 12.72 1.37 -35.41
C LYS A 44 14.14 1.47 -36.01
N LEU A 45 14.54 0.51 -36.85
CA LEU A 45 15.82 0.56 -37.56
C LEU A 45 15.85 1.69 -38.60
N GLU A 46 14.74 1.94 -39.30
CA GLU A 46 14.61 3.04 -40.24
C GLU A 46 14.61 4.40 -39.52
N GLU A 47 13.85 4.54 -38.43
CA GLU A 47 13.86 5.74 -37.57
C GLU A 47 15.28 6.03 -37.05
N THR A 48 16.01 5.01 -36.59
CA THR A 48 17.39 5.17 -36.12
C THR A 48 18.35 5.57 -37.24
N LYS A 49 18.17 5.04 -38.46
CA LYS A 49 18.99 5.41 -39.63
C LYS A 49 18.75 6.85 -40.08
N GLU A 50 17.50 7.33 -39.99
CA GLU A 50 17.17 8.72 -40.32
C GLU A 50 17.76 9.69 -39.29
N VAL A 51 17.74 9.36 -37.99
CA VAL A 51 18.44 10.14 -36.96
C VAL A 51 19.96 10.22 -37.24
N VAL A 52 20.59 9.12 -37.63
CA VAL A 52 22.02 9.10 -37.99
C VAL A 52 22.32 9.91 -39.26
N LYS A 53 21.39 9.98 -40.23
CA LYS A 53 21.53 10.86 -41.40
C LYS A 53 21.41 12.34 -41.03
N ILE A 54 20.45 12.68 -40.16
CA ILE A 54 20.26 14.05 -39.67
C ILE A 54 21.50 14.53 -38.92
N GLU A 55 22.08 13.69 -38.05
CA GLU A 55 23.33 14.03 -37.34
C GLU A 55 24.51 14.26 -38.30
N LYS A 56 24.64 13.48 -39.39
CA LYS A 56 25.68 13.70 -40.40
C LYS A 56 25.48 15.00 -41.19
N LEU A 57 24.23 15.38 -41.43
CA LEU A 57 23.85 16.64 -42.09
C LEU A 57 24.08 17.86 -41.17
N GLU A 58 23.90 17.70 -39.87
CA GLU A 58 24.22 18.73 -38.86
C GLU A 58 25.73 18.89 -38.68
N GLU A 59 26.51 17.79 -38.64
CA GLU A 59 27.99 17.85 -38.64
C GLU A 59 28.53 18.56 -39.88
N THR A 60 27.95 18.33 -41.07
CA THR A 60 28.38 19.05 -42.29
C THR A 60 28.01 20.52 -42.27
N LYS A 61 26.90 20.91 -41.62
CA LYS A 61 26.53 22.32 -41.46
C LYS A 61 27.41 23.04 -40.44
N GLU A 62 27.72 22.39 -39.30
CA GLU A 62 28.63 22.95 -38.29
C GLU A 62 30.06 23.12 -38.84
N VAL A 63 30.58 22.16 -39.61
CA VAL A 63 31.91 22.30 -40.25
C VAL A 63 31.94 23.46 -41.25
N VAL A 64 30.88 23.65 -42.06
CA VAL A 64 30.77 24.77 -43.00
C VAL A 64 30.60 26.13 -42.31
N GLU A 65 29.99 26.18 -41.12
CA GLU A 65 29.93 27.41 -40.29
C GLU A 65 31.27 27.72 -39.62
N ILE A 66 32.02 26.71 -39.19
CA ILE A 66 33.34 26.87 -38.56
C ILE A 66 34.37 27.38 -39.59
N GLU A 67 34.40 26.83 -40.81
CA GLU A 67 35.30 27.29 -41.88
C GLU A 67 35.04 28.77 -42.25
N LYS A 68 33.77 29.23 -42.24
CA LYS A 68 33.42 30.64 -42.46
C LYS A 68 33.81 31.57 -41.31
N LEU A 69 33.85 31.05 -40.08
CA LEU A 69 34.28 31.77 -38.88
C LEU A 69 35.81 31.84 -38.76
N GLU A 70 36.54 30.91 -39.35
CA GLU A 70 38.01 30.93 -39.41
C GLU A 70 38.53 31.88 -40.51
N GLU A 71 37.88 31.94 -41.69
CA GLU A 71 38.20 32.93 -42.74
C GLU A 71 37.99 34.39 -42.29
N THR A 72 37.12 34.64 -41.31
CA THR A 72 36.89 35.98 -40.75
C THR A 72 37.84 36.35 -39.61
N LYS A 73 38.57 35.40 -39.03
CA LYS A 73 39.51 35.63 -37.92
C LYS A 73 40.97 35.82 -38.36
N GLU A 74 41.35 35.43 -39.58
CA GLU A 74 42.73 35.64 -40.07
C GLU A 74 43.06 37.09 -40.45
N THR A 75 42.10 38.02 -40.44
CA THR A 75 42.33 39.46 -40.73
C THR A 75 42.59 40.35 -39.51
N GLU A 76 42.48 39.85 -38.28
CA GLU A 76 42.70 40.68 -37.10
C GLU A 76 43.55 39.95 -36.04
N GLN A 77 44.84 40.33 -36.00
CA GLN A 77 45.73 40.42 -34.82
C GLN A 77 47.13 39.83 -35.09
N THR A 78 47.95 40.66 -35.73
CA THR A 78 49.40 40.70 -35.47
C THR A 78 49.68 41.78 -34.42
N THR A 79 50.34 41.42 -33.33
CA THR A 79 51.48 42.10 -32.68
C THR A 79 51.60 41.76 -31.19
N ASN A 80 52.69 41.03 -30.85
CA ASN A 80 53.74 41.36 -29.87
C ASN A 80 53.32 41.67 -28.39
N ILE A 81 54.01 41.27 -27.32
CA ILE A 81 55.36 40.73 -27.07
C ILE A 81 55.46 40.38 -25.55
N GLU A 82 56.23 39.33 -25.23
CA GLU A 82 57.10 39.05 -24.05
C GLU A 82 56.58 38.96 -22.58
N GLU A 83 56.84 37.78 -22.00
CA GLU A 83 57.19 37.46 -20.59
C GLU A 83 58.65 37.91 -20.27
N PRO A 84 59.18 38.04 -19.01
CA PRO A 84 59.15 36.95 -18.01
C PRO A 84 59.38 37.27 -16.48
N ALA A 85 59.34 36.19 -15.69
CA ALA A 85 60.28 35.79 -14.62
C ALA A 85 60.02 36.08 -13.10
N GLN A 86 60.19 34.98 -12.34
CA GLN A 86 60.91 34.76 -11.06
C GLN A 86 60.22 34.82 -9.68
N GLU A 87 60.11 33.61 -9.09
CA GLU A 87 60.46 33.12 -7.73
C GLU A 87 60.37 34.02 -6.49
N THR A 88 59.70 33.54 -5.41
CA THR A 88 60.31 33.13 -4.11
C THR A 88 59.24 32.73 -3.06
N GLU A 89 59.73 32.13 -1.97
CA GLU A 89 59.15 31.17 -1.03
C GLU A 89 58.08 31.65 -0.02
N GLY A 90 57.34 30.67 0.53
CA GLY A 90 57.06 30.60 1.97
C GLY A 90 55.62 30.84 2.44
N ALA A 91 54.95 29.78 2.92
CA ALA A 91 54.23 29.71 4.21
C ALA A 91 53.17 28.58 4.20
N GLU A 92 53.27 27.69 5.17
CA GLU A 92 52.26 26.69 5.49
C GLU A 92 50.93 27.37 5.88
N GLY A 93 49.88 27.00 5.17
CA GLY A 93 48.50 27.25 5.55
C GLY A 93 47.66 26.08 5.08
N THR A 94 47.26 25.22 6.00
CA THR A 94 46.30 24.13 5.76
C THR A 94 44.95 24.72 5.32
N LYS A 95 44.79 24.97 4.01
CA LYS A 95 43.49 25.21 3.41
C LYS A 95 42.68 23.91 3.53
N LYS A 96 41.64 23.95 4.37
CA LYS A 96 40.52 23.02 4.27
C LYS A 96 40.08 22.99 2.81
N ILE A 97 40.22 21.84 2.17
CA ILE A 97 39.61 21.58 0.88
C ILE A 97 38.11 21.52 1.17
N GLU A 98 37.39 22.59 0.83
CA GLU A 98 35.93 22.53 0.76
C GLU A 98 35.57 21.47 -0.27
N GLU A 99 34.80 20.46 0.13
CA GLU A 99 34.27 19.45 -0.80
C GLU A 99 33.51 20.17 -1.93
N PRO A 100 33.77 19.85 -3.20
CA PRO A 100 33.08 20.50 -4.30
C PRO A 100 31.58 20.24 -4.20
N GLN A 101 30.80 21.31 -4.07
CA GLN A 101 29.34 21.22 -4.12
C GLN A 101 28.92 20.67 -5.49
N ILE A 102 28.45 19.43 -5.53
CA ILE A 102 27.93 18.80 -6.74
C ILE A 102 26.64 19.52 -7.12
N ILE A 103 26.68 20.29 -8.23
CA ILE A 103 25.50 20.93 -8.80
C ILE A 103 24.68 19.87 -9.54
N GLU A 104 23.51 19.52 -9.01
CA GLU A 104 22.59 18.60 -9.66
C GLU A 104 21.61 19.33 -10.59
N TYR A 105 21.51 18.86 -11.84
CA TYR A 105 20.56 19.34 -12.84
C TYR A 105 19.36 18.40 -12.96
N CYS A 106 18.18 18.97 -13.22
CA CYS A 106 16.96 18.23 -13.49
C CYS A 106 17.03 17.53 -14.86
N SER A 107 16.74 16.24 -14.92
CA SER A 107 16.80 15.47 -16.17
C SER A 107 15.68 15.83 -17.16
N VAL A 108 14.64 16.50 -16.66
CA VAL A 108 13.46 16.96 -17.41
C VAL A 108 13.68 18.35 -18.00
N CYS A 109 13.99 19.34 -17.15
CA CYS A 109 14.09 20.75 -17.56
C CYS A 109 15.53 21.32 -17.56
N TRP A 110 16.52 20.52 -17.17
CA TRP A 110 17.95 20.89 -17.13
C TRP A 110 18.26 22.11 -16.26
N GLN A 111 17.34 22.50 -15.37
CA GLN A 111 17.55 23.52 -14.35
C GLN A 111 18.20 22.91 -13.11
N VAL A 112 18.93 23.71 -12.32
CA VAL A 112 19.51 23.26 -11.05
C VAL A 112 18.39 22.88 -10.08
N LYS A 113 18.41 21.62 -9.57
CA LYS A 113 17.30 21.01 -8.81
C LYS A 113 16.86 21.80 -7.58
N LYS A 114 17.78 22.49 -6.91
CA LYS A 114 17.54 23.22 -5.66
C LYS A 114 17.34 24.74 -5.82
N LEU A 115 17.48 25.28 -7.04
CA LEU A 115 17.31 26.71 -7.30
C LEU A 115 16.10 27.01 -8.19
N ASN A 116 15.98 26.33 -9.33
CA ASN A 116 15.09 26.77 -10.42
C ASN A 116 14.16 25.68 -10.96
N CYS A 117 14.27 24.44 -10.48
CA CYS A 117 13.46 23.33 -11.00
C CYS A 117 12.09 23.24 -10.31
N ARG A 118 11.01 23.26 -11.10
CA ARG A 118 9.63 22.95 -10.64
C ARG A 118 9.08 21.62 -11.17
N CYS A 119 9.93 20.80 -11.80
CA CYS A 119 9.50 19.48 -12.27
C CYS A 119 9.27 18.57 -11.05
N GLU A 120 8.03 18.18 -10.84
CA GLU A 120 7.70 17.06 -9.97
C GLU A 120 8.18 15.75 -10.65
N ASN A 121 8.70 14.79 -9.87
CA ASN A 121 9.01 13.43 -10.33
C ASN A 121 10.19 13.27 -11.33
N ASP A 122 11.26 14.05 -11.18
CA ASP A 122 12.51 13.76 -11.91
C ASP A 122 13.25 12.54 -11.34
N TYR A 123 12.96 11.36 -11.90
CA TYR A 123 13.58 10.08 -11.55
C TYR A 123 14.87 9.77 -12.33
N GLY A 124 15.48 10.77 -12.97
CA GLY A 124 16.64 10.53 -13.81
C GLY A 124 16.29 10.02 -15.21
N ARG A 125 17.32 9.90 -16.04
CA ARG A 125 17.25 9.22 -17.34
C ARG A 125 17.71 7.77 -17.20
N CYS A 126 17.10 6.90 -17.98
CA CYS A 126 17.50 5.51 -18.12
C CYS A 126 18.93 5.43 -18.68
N HIS A 127 19.81 4.69 -18.02
CA HIS A 127 21.17 4.47 -18.50
C HIS A 127 21.21 3.75 -19.86
N ASP A 128 20.26 2.84 -20.12
CA ASP A 128 20.27 2.01 -21.33
C ASP A 128 19.75 2.72 -22.60
N CYS A 129 18.73 3.58 -22.47
CA CYS A 129 18.10 4.22 -23.64
C CYS A 129 18.07 5.75 -23.59
N GLY A 130 18.45 6.39 -22.48
CA GLY A 130 18.44 7.85 -22.32
C GLY A 130 17.06 8.48 -22.12
N GLU A 131 15.98 7.71 -22.23
CA GLU A 131 14.61 8.15 -21.95
C GLU A 131 14.41 8.47 -20.47
N LEU A 132 13.43 9.33 -20.16
CA LEU A 132 13.09 9.63 -18.78
C LEU A 132 12.57 8.37 -18.06
N ASN A 133 13.07 8.15 -16.86
CA ASN A 133 12.50 7.13 -15.98
C ASN A 133 11.14 7.62 -15.47
N ILE A 134 10.19 6.68 -15.35
CA ILE A 134 8.87 6.95 -14.79
C ILE A 134 8.80 6.63 -13.28
N ASN A 135 9.85 6.01 -12.74
CA ASN A 135 10.11 5.84 -11.31
C ASN A 135 11.63 5.59 -11.09
N TYR A 136 12.11 5.65 -9.85
CA TYR A 136 13.50 5.29 -9.53
C TYR A 136 13.87 3.92 -10.11
N ASN A 137 14.92 3.90 -10.94
CA ASN A 137 15.40 2.70 -11.64
C ASN A 137 14.36 2.01 -12.56
N TRP A 138 13.31 2.73 -12.98
CA TRP A 138 12.26 2.19 -13.85
C TRP A 138 12.10 3.00 -15.15
N CYS A 139 12.59 2.41 -16.24
CA CYS A 139 12.33 2.89 -17.60
C CYS A 139 11.17 2.12 -18.22
N GLN A 140 10.18 2.83 -18.77
CA GLN A 140 8.99 2.24 -19.40
C GLN A 140 9.33 1.27 -20.54
N ASN A 141 10.45 1.49 -21.24
CA ASN A 141 10.84 0.68 -22.40
C ASN A 141 11.88 -0.40 -22.05
N CYS A 142 12.87 -0.09 -21.20
CA CYS A 142 13.97 -1.01 -20.94
C CYS A 142 13.64 -2.04 -19.84
N LYS A 143 12.93 -1.63 -18.78
CA LYS A 143 12.69 -2.54 -17.64
C LYS A 143 11.81 -3.74 -18.01
N PRO A 144 10.72 -3.60 -18.80
CA PRO A 144 9.97 -4.77 -19.29
C PRO A 144 10.82 -5.75 -20.10
N LEU A 145 11.75 -5.26 -20.93
CA LEU A 145 12.65 -6.11 -21.73
C LEU A 145 13.64 -6.90 -20.88
N LEU A 146 13.96 -6.42 -19.68
CA LEU A 146 14.79 -7.14 -18.70
C LEU A 146 13.98 -8.19 -17.92
N ILE A 147 12.70 -7.92 -17.65
CA ILE A 147 11.85 -8.74 -16.79
C ILE A 147 11.14 -9.85 -17.57
N MET A 148 10.56 -9.56 -18.74
CA MET A 148 9.79 -10.56 -19.50
C MET A 148 10.55 -11.87 -19.79
N PRO A 149 11.87 -11.87 -20.09
CA PRO A 149 12.62 -13.10 -20.28
C PRO A 149 12.74 -13.98 -19.02
N THR A 150 12.49 -13.45 -17.82
CA THR A 150 12.53 -14.21 -16.56
C THR A 150 11.24 -14.98 -16.27
N PHE A 151 10.21 -14.85 -17.12
CA PHE A 151 8.93 -15.55 -16.99
C PHE A 151 8.99 -17.02 -17.46
N SER A 152 10.10 -17.71 -17.17
CA SER A 152 10.29 -19.14 -17.52
C SER A 152 9.63 -20.11 -16.53
N TRP A 153 8.93 -19.60 -15.52
CA TRP A 153 8.20 -20.35 -14.50
C TRP A 153 6.69 -20.38 -14.79
N THR A 154 5.96 -21.32 -14.18
CA THR A 154 4.49 -21.35 -14.18
C THR A 154 3.99 -21.92 -12.86
N SER A 155 2.88 -21.36 -12.36
CA SER A 155 2.14 -21.89 -11.21
C SER A 155 1.22 -23.06 -11.56
N GLY A 156 1.08 -23.37 -12.86
CA GLY A 156 0.03 -24.24 -13.37
C GLY A 156 -1.36 -23.58 -13.42
N ASN A 157 -1.47 -22.28 -13.12
CA ASN A 157 -2.69 -21.50 -13.25
C ASN A 157 -2.43 -20.17 -13.99
N SER A 158 -3.07 -19.99 -15.15
CA SER A 158 -2.83 -18.82 -16.02
C SER A 158 -3.25 -17.49 -15.41
N ASP A 159 -4.26 -17.46 -14.54
CA ASP A 159 -4.72 -16.23 -13.89
C ASP A 159 -3.71 -15.75 -12.84
N ILE A 160 -3.14 -16.69 -12.08
CA ILE A 160 -2.06 -16.40 -11.11
C ILE A 160 -0.79 -15.98 -11.84
N ASP A 161 -0.39 -16.72 -12.89
CA ASP A 161 0.79 -16.39 -13.68
C ASP A 161 0.69 -14.96 -14.24
N LYS A 162 -0.47 -14.62 -14.83
CA LYS A 162 -0.74 -13.29 -15.34
C LYS A 162 -0.68 -12.23 -14.25
N LEU A 163 -1.25 -12.49 -13.07
CA LEU A 163 -1.25 -11.53 -11.97
C LEU A 163 0.16 -11.24 -11.44
N ILE A 164 0.99 -12.27 -11.28
CA ILE A 164 2.39 -12.12 -10.86
C ILE A 164 3.18 -11.36 -11.94
N GLN A 165 2.98 -11.67 -13.23
CA GLN A 165 3.64 -10.96 -14.33
C GLN A 165 3.22 -9.47 -14.38
N GLU A 166 1.93 -9.17 -14.21
CA GLU A 166 1.42 -7.80 -14.10
C GLU A 166 2.03 -7.06 -12.90
N ALA A 167 2.20 -7.73 -11.77
CA ALA A 167 2.90 -7.20 -10.60
C ALA A 167 4.36 -6.87 -10.91
N GLN A 168 5.07 -7.79 -11.57
CA GLN A 168 6.48 -7.63 -11.94
C GLN A 168 6.70 -6.53 -12.98
N LEU A 169 5.71 -6.19 -13.81
CA LEU A 169 5.79 -5.14 -14.84
C LEU A 169 5.33 -3.76 -14.36
N LYS A 170 4.89 -3.62 -13.11
CA LYS A 170 4.36 -2.36 -12.58
C LYS A 170 5.50 -1.40 -12.20
N PRO A 171 5.45 -0.10 -12.57
CA PRO A 171 6.52 0.86 -12.26
C PRO A 171 6.82 1.08 -10.77
N ARG A 172 5.91 0.70 -9.87
CA ARG A 172 6.08 0.75 -8.41
C ARG A 172 6.76 -0.50 -7.82
N CYS A 173 7.12 -1.47 -8.66
CA CYS A 173 7.93 -2.62 -8.32
C CYS A 173 9.38 -2.14 -8.08
N CYS A 174 9.61 -1.48 -6.94
CA CYS A 174 10.96 -1.48 -6.37
C CYS A 174 11.27 -2.92 -5.93
N ASP A 175 12.53 -3.34 -5.96
CA ASP A 175 12.92 -4.76 -5.94
C ASP A 175 12.32 -5.57 -4.75
N TRP A 176 11.92 -4.89 -3.67
CA TRP A 176 11.25 -5.41 -2.46
C TRP A 176 9.72 -5.61 -2.55
N HIS A 177 9.05 -5.16 -3.61
CA HIS A 177 7.57 -5.24 -3.79
C HIS A 177 7.15 -6.03 -5.04
N CYS A 178 8.10 -6.77 -5.63
CA CYS A 178 7.91 -7.47 -6.88
C CYS A 178 7.47 -8.91 -6.63
N TRP A 179 6.15 -9.16 -6.70
CA TRP A 179 5.59 -10.50 -6.46
C TRP A 179 6.32 -11.56 -7.28
N ARG A 180 6.52 -12.73 -6.69
CA ARG A 180 7.17 -13.86 -7.34
C ARG A 180 6.30 -15.11 -7.29
N TRP A 181 6.51 -15.97 -8.27
CA TRP A 181 6.29 -17.38 -8.04
C TRP A 181 7.46 -17.89 -7.21
N ILE A 182 7.15 -18.51 -6.07
CA ILE A 182 8.12 -19.06 -5.14
C ILE A 182 7.92 -20.57 -5.12
N GLU A 183 8.92 -21.31 -5.60
CA GLU A 183 8.86 -22.76 -5.58
C GLU A 183 8.78 -23.23 -4.13
N TYR A 184 7.82 -24.10 -3.83
CA TYR A 184 7.56 -24.52 -2.44
C TYR A 184 8.80 -25.18 -1.80
N SER A 185 9.65 -25.81 -2.61
CA SER A 185 10.93 -26.39 -2.17
C SER A 185 11.98 -25.36 -1.73
N GLU A 186 11.80 -24.07 -2.03
CA GLU A 186 12.66 -23.00 -1.50
C GLU A 186 12.33 -22.64 -0.04
N LEU A 187 11.18 -23.11 0.46
CA LEU A 187 10.68 -22.83 1.80
C LEU A 187 11.06 -23.98 2.74
N GLU A 188 11.82 -23.67 3.78
CA GLU A 188 12.36 -24.63 4.74
C GLU A 188 11.71 -24.45 6.11
N ASN A 189 11.81 -25.49 6.96
CA ASN A 189 11.36 -25.44 8.35
C ASN A 189 9.92 -24.95 8.53
N ILE A 190 9.02 -25.42 7.68
CA ILE A 190 7.61 -25.04 7.70
C ILE A 190 6.96 -25.51 9.01
N GLN A 191 6.43 -24.57 9.79
CA GLN A 191 5.83 -24.79 11.10
C GLN A 191 4.43 -24.20 11.13
N TYR A 192 3.45 -24.98 11.57
CA TYR A 192 2.09 -24.49 11.78
C TYR A 192 2.06 -23.40 12.86
N LEU A 193 1.39 -22.28 12.57
CA LEU A 193 1.16 -21.19 13.53
C LEU A 193 -0.28 -21.15 14.00
N SER A 194 -1.22 -21.08 13.06
CA SER A 194 -2.64 -20.87 13.38
C SER A 194 -3.56 -21.27 12.24
N GLU A 195 -4.84 -21.41 12.56
CA GLU A 195 -5.92 -21.66 11.62
C GLU A 195 -7.06 -20.69 11.89
N GLY A 196 -7.60 -20.10 10.83
CA GLY A 196 -8.74 -19.20 10.86
C GLY A 196 -9.87 -19.66 9.95
N GLY A 197 -10.89 -18.80 9.81
CA GLY A 197 -12.01 -19.05 8.90
C GLY A 197 -11.59 -19.16 7.44
N PHE A 198 -10.52 -18.47 7.05
CA PHE A 198 -10.08 -18.36 5.65
C PHE A 198 -8.91 -19.28 5.27
N GLY A 199 -8.26 -19.95 6.23
CA GLY A 199 -7.01 -20.64 5.93
C GLY A 199 -6.18 -21.06 7.14
N THR A 200 -5.05 -21.69 6.85
CA THR A 200 -3.98 -21.96 7.83
C THR A 200 -2.80 -21.05 7.56
N VAL A 201 -2.14 -20.58 8.62
CA VAL A 201 -0.91 -19.79 8.52
C VAL A 201 0.24 -20.62 9.06
N ASN A 202 1.30 -20.75 8.26
CA ASN A 202 2.54 -21.44 8.61
C ASN A 202 3.70 -20.42 8.65
N ARG A 203 4.68 -20.63 9.51
CA ARG A 203 5.99 -19.95 9.47
C ARG A 203 6.94 -20.79 8.64
N ALA A 204 7.81 -20.16 7.87
CA ALA A 204 8.88 -20.85 7.15
C ALA A 204 10.13 -19.97 7.05
N ALA A 205 11.28 -20.61 6.79
CA ALA A 205 12.49 -19.93 6.36
C ALA A 205 12.56 -19.93 4.82
N TRP A 206 13.02 -18.82 4.24
CA TRP A 206 13.33 -18.68 2.82
C TRP A 206 14.79 -18.25 2.66
N PRO A 207 15.75 -19.20 2.70
CA PRO A 207 17.17 -18.91 2.82
C PRO A 207 17.76 -18.17 1.62
N ASN A 208 17.26 -18.49 0.42
CA ASN A 208 17.70 -17.98 -0.87
C ASN A 208 16.84 -16.79 -1.33
N VAL A 209 16.42 -15.97 -0.37
CA VAL A 209 15.74 -14.71 -0.60
C VAL A 209 16.54 -13.87 -1.63
N PRO A 210 15.90 -13.38 -2.72
CA PRO A 210 16.55 -12.56 -3.73
C PRO A 210 17.09 -11.25 -3.15
N GLU A 211 18.16 -10.72 -3.75
CA GLU A 211 18.64 -9.36 -3.45
C GLU A 211 17.49 -8.36 -3.65
N GLY A 212 17.15 -7.61 -2.60
CA GLY A 212 15.90 -6.84 -2.58
C GLY A 212 14.86 -7.34 -1.56
N TYR A 213 15.10 -8.42 -0.82
CA TYR A 213 14.24 -8.83 0.29
C TYR A 213 15.07 -8.90 1.58
N PHE A 214 14.57 -8.28 2.65
CA PHE A 214 15.32 -8.14 3.91
C PHE A 214 15.01 -9.22 4.95
N VAL A 215 13.89 -9.93 4.78
CA VAL A 215 13.37 -10.87 5.79
C VAL A 215 13.42 -12.29 5.23
N LYS A 216 14.25 -13.13 5.84
CA LYS A 216 14.37 -14.55 5.50
C LYS A 216 13.30 -15.41 6.17
N GLU A 217 12.62 -14.90 7.18
CA GLU A 217 11.48 -15.58 7.79
C GLU A 217 10.18 -15.08 7.16
N VAL A 218 9.37 -16.03 6.71
CA VAL A 218 8.12 -15.74 6.01
C VAL A 218 6.95 -16.41 6.69
N ALA A 219 5.76 -15.83 6.51
CA ALA A 219 4.50 -16.48 6.77
C ALA A 219 3.89 -16.96 5.45
N ILE A 220 3.32 -18.17 5.45
CA ILE A 220 2.58 -18.76 4.35
C ILE A 220 1.12 -18.87 4.77
N LYS A 221 0.24 -18.04 4.20
CA LYS A 221 -1.21 -18.14 4.38
C LYS A 221 -1.76 -19.07 3.31
N HIS A 222 -2.05 -20.32 3.66
CA HIS A 222 -2.74 -21.27 2.80
C HIS A 222 -4.24 -21.01 2.88
N MET A 223 -4.88 -20.90 1.72
CA MET A 223 -6.32 -20.68 1.65
C MET A 223 -7.02 -22.03 1.51
N LYS A 224 -7.99 -22.31 2.39
CA LYS A 224 -8.75 -23.56 2.35
C LYS A 224 -9.42 -23.74 0.99
N ASN A 225 -9.41 -24.97 0.46
CA ASN A 225 -10.03 -25.33 -0.82
C ASN A 225 -9.46 -24.60 -2.04
N SER A 226 -8.26 -24.02 -1.95
CA SER A 226 -7.60 -23.34 -3.07
C SER A 226 -7.05 -24.28 -4.15
N GLN A 227 -7.21 -25.60 -3.98
CA GLN A 227 -6.93 -26.63 -5.00
C GLN A 227 -7.55 -26.26 -6.36
N ASN A 228 -8.74 -25.67 -6.32
CA ASN A 228 -9.35 -24.94 -7.43
C ASN A 228 -9.34 -23.45 -7.06
N VAL A 229 -8.51 -22.66 -7.75
CA VAL A 229 -8.41 -21.22 -7.58
C VAL A 229 -9.80 -20.58 -7.60
N SER A 230 -10.27 -20.14 -6.44
CA SER A 230 -11.59 -19.53 -6.31
C SER A 230 -11.56 -18.09 -6.84
N LYS A 231 -12.73 -17.57 -7.23
CA LYS A 231 -12.83 -16.15 -7.65
C LYS A 231 -12.49 -15.22 -6.50
N GLU A 232 -12.78 -15.65 -5.28
CA GLU A 232 -12.51 -14.98 -4.02
C GLU A 232 -10.99 -14.87 -3.78
N PHE A 233 -10.23 -15.94 -4.03
CA PHE A 233 -8.77 -15.93 -3.92
C PHE A 233 -8.12 -14.96 -4.90
N ILE A 234 -8.51 -14.99 -6.17
CA ILE A 234 -8.02 -14.04 -7.17
C ILE A 234 -8.40 -12.60 -6.80
N LYS A 235 -9.58 -12.39 -6.21
CA LYS A 235 -10.01 -11.07 -5.75
C LYS A 235 -9.15 -10.54 -4.60
N GLU A 236 -8.83 -11.39 -3.61
CA GLU A 236 -7.91 -11.03 -2.51
C GLU A 236 -6.52 -10.66 -3.03
N LEU A 237 -5.98 -11.47 -3.96
CA LEU A 237 -4.69 -11.16 -4.58
C LEU A 237 -4.74 -9.84 -5.37
N LYS A 238 -5.79 -9.59 -6.15
CA LYS A 238 -5.96 -8.30 -6.84
C LYS A 238 -6.02 -7.13 -5.87
N ALA A 239 -6.69 -7.28 -4.73
CA ALA A 239 -6.71 -6.26 -3.69
C ALA A 239 -5.30 -5.96 -3.17
N TYR A 240 -4.47 -6.97 -2.86
CA TYR A 240 -3.08 -6.72 -2.47
C TYR A 240 -2.24 -6.07 -3.57
N HIS A 241 -2.42 -6.49 -4.83
CA HIS A 241 -1.70 -5.95 -5.97
C HIS A 241 -2.04 -4.47 -6.24
N GLU A 242 -3.28 -4.06 -6.00
CA GLU A 242 -3.75 -2.69 -6.20
C GLU A 242 -3.33 -1.75 -5.05
N HIS A 243 -3.18 -2.27 -3.83
CA HIS A 243 -2.97 -1.49 -2.60
C HIS A 243 -1.59 -1.68 -1.96
N THR A 244 -0.57 -2.03 -2.75
CA THR A 244 0.80 -2.16 -2.25
C THR A 244 1.31 -0.82 -1.71
N THR A 245 1.55 -0.75 -0.39
CA THR A 245 1.99 0.45 0.33
C THR A 245 2.83 0.07 1.56
N PHE A 246 3.41 1.06 2.25
CA PHE A 246 4.13 0.83 3.50
C PHE A 246 3.23 0.51 4.71
N TYR A 247 1.90 0.67 4.59
CA TYR A 247 0.95 0.50 5.70
C TYR A 247 0.01 -0.71 5.54
N ILE A 248 0.14 -1.44 4.43
CA ILE A 248 -0.56 -2.70 4.16
C ILE A 248 0.51 -3.78 4.03
N ILE A 249 0.22 -5.00 4.47
CA ILE A 249 1.21 -6.08 4.43
C ILE A 249 1.79 -6.26 3.02
N ASN A 250 3.09 -6.53 2.96
CA ASN A 250 3.76 -6.78 1.70
C ASN A 250 3.64 -8.26 1.33
N ILE A 251 3.35 -8.52 0.06
CA ILE A 251 3.30 -9.88 -0.48
C ILE A 251 4.60 -10.11 -1.26
N TYR A 252 5.39 -11.09 -0.82
CA TYR A 252 6.60 -11.50 -1.52
C TYR A 252 6.26 -12.33 -2.75
N GLY A 253 5.22 -13.15 -2.65
CA GLY A 253 4.83 -13.99 -3.76
C GLY A 253 3.73 -14.98 -3.44
N ILE A 254 3.57 -15.92 -4.36
CA ILE A 254 2.62 -17.01 -4.29
C ILE A 254 3.40 -18.31 -4.43
N THR A 255 2.99 -19.32 -3.68
CA THR A 255 3.52 -20.67 -3.74
C THR A 255 2.37 -21.67 -3.87
N LYS A 256 2.68 -22.94 -4.14
CA LYS A 256 1.72 -24.03 -4.14
C LYS A 256 2.30 -25.24 -3.44
N ASP A 257 1.60 -25.72 -2.41
CA ASP A 257 2.01 -26.90 -1.67
C ASP A 257 1.84 -28.15 -2.55
N PRO A 258 2.92 -28.91 -2.83
CA PRO A 258 2.83 -30.08 -3.70
C PRO A 258 2.07 -31.26 -3.06
N GLN A 259 1.93 -31.29 -1.73
CA GLN A 259 1.20 -32.34 -1.02
C GLN A 259 -0.30 -32.08 -1.01
N THR A 260 -0.71 -30.85 -0.70
CA THR A 260 -2.14 -30.50 -0.59
C THR A 260 -2.74 -29.92 -1.87
N ASN A 261 -1.89 -29.52 -2.84
CA ASN A 261 -2.23 -28.73 -4.02
C ASN A 261 -2.85 -27.37 -3.72
N GLU A 262 -2.76 -26.88 -2.48
CA GLU A 262 -3.29 -25.58 -2.09
C GLU A 262 -2.30 -24.46 -2.41
N PHE A 263 -2.82 -23.33 -2.88
CA PHE A 263 -2.03 -22.11 -3.05
C PHE A 263 -1.82 -21.42 -1.71
N GLY A 264 -0.63 -20.86 -1.54
CA GLY A 264 -0.22 -20.08 -0.38
C GLY A 264 0.25 -18.68 -0.77
N ILE A 265 -0.13 -17.69 0.04
CA ILE A 265 0.41 -16.33 -0.05
C ILE A 265 1.62 -16.24 0.86
N VAL A 266 2.78 -15.86 0.30
CA VAL A 266 4.04 -15.71 1.03
C VAL A 266 4.27 -14.23 1.34
N MET A 267 4.49 -13.93 2.61
CA MET A 267 4.67 -12.56 3.15
C MET A 267 5.74 -12.55 4.24
N PRO A 268 6.31 -11.38 4.62
CA PRO A 268 7.21 -11.31 5.77
C PRO A 268 6.57 -11.91 7.02
N TYR A 269 7.35 -12.61 7.84
CA TYR A 269 6.91 -12.96 9.18
C TYR A 269 7.03 -11.75 10.11
N TYR A 270 5.92 -11.35 10.72
CA TYR A 270 5.83 -10.18 11.62
C TYR A 270 6.00 -10.64 13.07
N HIS A 271 7.15 -10.37 13.67
CA HIS A 271 7.56 -10.99 14.95
C HIS A 271 6.71 -10.58 16.16
N GLU A 272 6.13 -9.38 16.17
CA GLU A 272 5.26 -8.94 17.28
C GLU A 272 3.84 -9.51 17.16
N GLY A 273 3.50 -10.12 16.02
CA GLY A 273 2.19 -10.73 15.77
C GLY A 273 1.08 -9.70 15.54
N ASP A 274 -0.14 -10.07 15.95
CA ASP A 274 -1.33 -9.24 15.78
C ASP A 274 -1.50 -8.20 16.90
N LEU A 275 -2.09 -7.07 16.55
CA LEU A 275 -2.29 -5.93 17.44
C LEU A 275 -3.28 -6.26 18.58
N LYS A 276 -4.22 -7.19 18.38
CA LYS A 276 -5.13 -7.68 19.45
C LYS A 276 -4.32 -8.31 20.58
N SER A 277 -3.36 -9.18 20.26
CA SER A 277 -2.47 -9.82 21.23
C SER A 277 -1.61 -8.77 21.96
N ILE A 278 -1.07 -7.79 21.23
CA ILE A 278 -0.24 -6.72 21.78
C ILE A 278 -1.01 -5.80 22.73
N ILE A 279 -2.17 -5.28 22.30
CA ILE A 279 -2.96 -4.34 23.10
C ILE A 279 -3.37 -4.99 24.42
N ARG A 280 -3.75 -6.27 24.39
CA ARG A 280 -4.28 -7.00 25.55
C ARG A 280 -3.18 -7.47 26.51
N LYS A 281 -1.91 -7.52 26.08
CA LYS A 281 -0.75 -7.95 26.87
C LYS A 281 -0.35 -6.94 27.96
N ARG A 282 -0.75 -7.18 29.22
CA ARG A 282 -0.65 -6.20 30.32
C ARG A 282 0.77 -5.81 30.75
N ASP A 283 1.72 -6.72 30.66
CA ASP A 283 3.14 -6.50 30.97
C ASP A 283 3.85 -5.61 29.94
N LYS A 284 3.31 -5.47 28.73
CA LYS A 284 3.83 -4.54 27.73
C LYS A 284 3.37 -3.12 28.07
N GLN A 285 4.31 -2.24 28.42
CA GLN A 285 4.03 -0.81 28.54
C GLN A 285 3.65 -0.28 27.15
N MET A 286 2.56 0.49 27.10
CA MET A 286 2.09 1.13 25.90
C MET A 286 1.91 2.61 26.23
N ASP A 287 2.86 3.44 25.81
CA ASP A 287 2.79 4.88 25.96
C ASP A 287 2.04 5.52 24.78
N TRP A 288 1.70 6.80 24.88
CA TRP A 288 0.98 7.49 23.82
C TRP A 288 1.80 7.63 22.54
N LYS A 289 3.13 7.63 22.62
CA LYS A 289 3.98 7.62 21.43
C LYS A 289 3.75 6.34 20.61
N TYR A 290 3.74 5.18 21.26
CA TYR A 290 3.46 3.90 20.61
C TYR A 290 2.03 3.86 20.04
N ARG A 291 1.03 4.30 20.82
CA ARG A 291 -0.37 4.38 20.38
C ARG A 291 -0.51 5.23 19.11
N LEU A 292 0.00 6.46 19.14
CA LEU A 292 -0.10 7.39 18.02
C LEU A 292 0.66 6.90 16.79
N ASN A 293 1.84 6.30 16.96
CA ASN A 293 2.59 5.73 15.85
C ASN A 293 1.86 4.56 15.18
N SER A 294 1.22 3.68 15.97
CA SER A 294 0.42 2.58 15.43
C SER A 294 -0.83 3.13 14.72
N LEU A 295 -1.55 4.05 15.35
CA LEU A 295 -2.76 4.67 14.80
C LEU A 295 -2.51 5.49 13.54
N TYR A 296 -1.36 6.18 13.47
CA TYR A 296 -0.93 6.92 12.28
C TYR A 296 -0.82 6.00 11.07
N GLN A 297 -0.16 4.85 11.25
CA GLN A 297 0.04 3.86 10.19
C GLN A 297 -1.28 3.17 9.80
N ILE A 298 -2.12 2.80 10.77
CA ILE A 298 -3.46 2.23 10.53
C ILE A 298 -4.32 3.22 9.74
N ALA A 299 -4.38 4.49 10.17
CA ALA A 299 -5.15 5.52 9.49
C ALA A 299 -4.62 5.82 8.09
N GLY A 300 -3.29 5.80 7.90
CA GLY A 300 -2.66 5.96 6.59
C GLY A 300 -2.99 4.82 5.63
N GLY A 301 -2.92 3.56 6.11
CA GLY A 301 -3.33 2.39 5.32
C GLY A 301 -4.81 2.46 4.94
N LEU A 302 -5.67 2.84 5.89
CA LEU A 302 -7.12 2.94 5.67
C LEU A 302 -7.47 4.05 4.69
N ASP A 303 -6.81 5.21 4.79
CA ASP A 303 -6.99 6.32 3.86
C ASP A 303 -6.60 5.94 2.42
N ILE A 304 -5.49 5.23 2.24
CA ILE A 304 -5.08 4.76 0.91
C ILE A 304 -6.08 3.75 0.35
N LEU A 305 -6.54 2.79 1.18
CA LEU A 305 -7.54 1.81 0.78
C LEU A 305 -8.83 2.50 0.30
N HIS A 306 -9.35 3.46 1.08
CA HIS A 306 -10.56 4.21 0.73
C HIS A 306 -10.39 5.10 -0.49
N LYS A 307 -9.24 5.78 -0.65
CA LYS A 307 -8.95 6.62 -1.84
C LYS A 307 -8.91 5.82 -3.13
N ASN A 308 -8.48 4.56 -3.05
CA ASN A 308 -8.50 3.64 -4.18
C ASN A 308 -9.90 3.03 -4.42
N GLY A 309 -10.90 3.40 -3.62
CA GLY A 309 -12.28 2.95 -3.78
C GLY A 309 -12.57 1.58 -3.17
N PHE A 310 -11.79 1.16 -2.17
CA PHE A 310 -11.96 -0.13 -1.48
C PHE A 310 -12.37 0.05 -0.02
N VAL A 311 -12.97 -0.99 0.53
CA VAL A 311 -13.43 -1.10 1.92
C VAL A 311 -12.88 -2.41 2.48
N HIS A 312 -12.24 -2.36 3.65
CA HIS A 312 -11.64 -3.50 4.33
C HIS A 312 -12.68 -4.54 4.75
N CYS A 313 -13.83 -4.11 5.27
CA CYS A 313 -14.97 -4.94 5.69
C CYS A 313 -14.76 -5.85 6.91
N ASP A 314 -13.55 -5.96 7.46
CA ASP A 314 -13.25 -6.78 8.65
C ASP A 314 -12.11 -6.16 9.46
N LEU A 315 -12.15 -4.83 9.62
CA LEU A 315 -11.12 -4.08 10.31
C LEU A 315 -11.24 -4.31 11.82
N HIS A 316 -10.27 -5.00 12.41
CA HIS A 316 -10.15 -5.20 13.85
C HIS A 316 -8.69 -5.46 14.23
N PRO A 317 -8.27 -5.33 15.51
CA PRO A 317 -6.86 -5.47 15.87
C PRO A 317 -6.24 -6.85 15.57
N GLY A 318 -7.06 -7.90 15.47
CA GLY A 318 -6.59 -9.22 14.99
C GLY A 318 -6.16 -9.27 13.51
N ASN A 319 -6.60 -8.30 12.68
CA ASN A 319 -6.25 -8.17 11.26
C ASN A 319 -5.23 -7.04 11.05
N ILE A 320 -4.53 -6.62 12.11
CA ILE A 320 -3.49 -5.61 12.07
C ILE A 320 -2.22 -6.25 12.62
N LEU A 321 -1.18 -6.36 11.81
CA LEU A 321 0.11 -6.94 12.22
C LEU A 321 1.08 -5.84 12.66
N ASN A 322 1.98 -6.19 13.56
CA ASN A 322 3.00 -5.29 14.07
C ASN A 322 4.39 -5.89 13.93
N ASN A 323 5.35 -5.04 13.63
CA ASN A 323 6.78 -5.33 13.67
C ASN A 323 7.48 -4.04 14.06
N ASP A 324 7.42 -3.74 15.37
CA ASP A 324 7.82 -2.47 15.99
C ASP A 324 9.07 -1.86 15.32
N PRO A 325 9.03 -0.59 14.88
CA PRO A 325 7.97 0.40 15.09
C PRO A 325 6.84 0.38 14.05
N PHE A 326 6.75 -0.64 13.18
CA PHE A 326 5.82 -0.62 12.06
C PHE A 326 4.53 -1.38 12.32
N THR A 327 3.43 -0.89 11.74
CA THR A 327 2.08 -1.48 11.84
C THR A 327 1.47 -1.58 10.45
N TYR A 328 0.84 -2.72 10.16
CA TYR A 328 0.36 -3.07 8.84
C TYR A 328 -1.08 -3.57 8.89
N LEU A 329 -1.95 -3.01 8.05
CA LEU A 329 -3.25 -3.60 7.73
C LEU A 329 -3.03 -4.93 7.00
N SER A 330 -3.74 -5.96 7.42
CA SER A 330 -3.65 -7.31 6.86
C SER A 330 -5.04 -7.88 6.59
N ASP A 331 -5.09 -9.12 6.09
CA ASP A 331 -6.33 -9.85 5.77
C ASP A 331 -7.34 -9.08 4.91
N LEU A 332 -6.97 -8.87 3.64
CA LEU A 332 -7.85 -8.24 2.65
C LEU A 332 -8.80 -9.26 1.97
N GLY A 333 -8.96 -10.47 2.52
CA GLY A 333 -9.80 -11.52 1.94
C GLY A 333 -11.28 -11.15 1.83
N LEU A 334 -11.76 -10.29 2.73
CA LEU A 334 -13.11 -9.74 2.69
C LEU A 334 -13.22 -8.36 2.02
N CYS A 335 -12.10 -7.82 1.51
CA CYS A 335 -12.06 -6.49 0.93
C CYS A 335 -12.94 -6.39 -0.33
N LYS A 336 -13.68 -5.30 -0.45
CA LYS A 336 -14.64 -5.07 -1.53
C LYS A 336 -14.48 -3.65 -2.10
N PRO A 337 -14.68 -3.46 -3.42
CA PRO A 337 -14.89 -2.12 -3.95
C PRO A 337 -16.07 -1.43 -3.22
N ALA A 338 -15.97 -0.13 -2.98
CA ALA A 338 -16.97 0.64 -2.23
C ALA A 338 -18.35 0.67 -2.91
N ASN A 339 -18.40 0.46 -4.23
CA ASN A 339 -19.64 0.35 -5.01
C ASN A 339 -20.15 -1.10 -5.18
N TYR A 340 -19.48 -2.07 -4.56
CA TYR A 340 -19.83 -3.47 -4.68
C TYR A 340 -21.15 -3.77 -3.97
N LYS A 341 -22.16 -4.19 -4.73
CA LYS A 341 -23.42 -4.73 -4.20
C LYS A 341 -23.30 -6.26 -4.16
N SER A 342 -23.30 -6.83 -2.96
CA SER A 342 -23.37 -8.28 -2.77
C SER A 342 -24.79 -8.76 -3.07
N ASN A 343 -24.90 -9.90 -3.77
CA ASN A 343 -26.17 -10.65 -3.85
C ASN A 343 -26.32 -11.68 -2.71
N SER A 344 -25.30 -11.82 -1.86
CA SER A 344 -25.33 -12.66 -0.66
C SER A 344 -25.72 -11.82 0.55
N ASP A 345 -26.69 -12.33 1.33
CA ASP A 345 -27.08 -11.83 2.65
C ASP A 345 -26.07 -12.20 3.74
N GLU A 346 -24.97 -12.89 3.39
CA GLU A 346 -23.97 -13.31 4.34
C GLU A 346 -23.02 -12.16 4.74
N VAL A 347 -23.04 -11.83 6.03
CA VAL A 347 -22.19 -10.83 6.67
C VAL A 347 -21.26 -11.56 7.62
N PHE A 348 -19.96 -11.39 7.39
CA PHE A 348 -18.91 -11.84 8.30
C PHE A 348 -18.36 -10.66 9.10
N GLY A 349 -17.97 -10.92 10.34
CA GLY A 349 -17.23 -9.97 11.16
C GLY A 349 -17.31 -10.28 12.65
N ILE A 350 -16.90 -9.31 13.45
CA ILE A 350 -16.95 -9.33 14.92
C ILE A 350 -17.94 -8.25 15.38
N ILE A 351 -19.06 -8.65 16.00
CA ILE A 351 -20.21 -7.76 16.31
C ILE A 351 -19.78 -6.41 16.92
N PRO A 352 -18.93 -6.35 17.96
CA PRO A 352 -18.43 -5.08 18.50
C PRO A 352 -17.78 -4.10 17.50
N TYR A 353 -17.20 -4.58 16.39
CA TYR A 353 -16.53 -3.74 15.39
C TYR A 353 -17.41 -3.50 14.16
N LEU A 354 -18.59 -4.13 14.06
CA LEU A 354 -19.51 -3.95 12.93
C LEU A 354 -20.34 -2.68 13.14
N ALA A 355 -20.38 -1.85 12.11
CA ALA A 355 -21.14 -0.61 12.13
C ALA A 355 -22.66 -0.85 12.21
N PRO A 356 -23.45 0.04 12.85
CA PRO A 356 -24.89 -0.12 12.98
C PRO A 356 -25.62 -0.38 11.66
N GLU A 357 -25.26 0.33 10.59
CA GLU A 357 -25.87 0.14 9.28
C GLU A 357 -25.57 -1.24 8.68
N VAL A 358 -24.38 -1.79 8.92
CA VAL A 358 -24.00 -3.14 8.49
C VAL A 358 -24.78 -4.19 9.30
N LEU A 359 -24.96 -3.96 10.60
CA LEU A 359 -25.80 -4.79 11.46
C LEU A 359 -27.30 -4.71 11.11
N CYS A 360 -27.73 -3.67 10.40
CA CYS A 360 -29.06 -3.57 9.76
C CYS A 360 -29.11 -4.24 8.36
N GLY A 361 -28.01 -4.87 7.92
CA GLY A 361 -27.88 -5.50 6.62
C GLY A 361 -27.65 -4.55 5.45
N GLN A 362 -27.24 -3.31 5.69
CA GLN A 362 -26.72 -2.46 4.62
C GLN A 362 -25.33 -2.94 4.20
N PRO A 363 -24.91 -2.67 2.94
CA PRO A 363 -23.57 -2.98 2.49
C PRO A 363 -22.49 -2.27 3.32
N PHE A 364 -21.32 -2.90 3.41
CA PHE A 364 -20.12 -2.26 3.92
C PHE A 364 -19.77 -1.00 3.11
N SER A 365 -19.20 -0.01 3.79
CA SER A 365 -18.78 1.26 3.22
C SER A 365 -17.49 1.77 3.88
N ALA A 366 -16.84 2.77 3.29
CA ALA A 366 -15.71 3.44 3.94
C ALA A 366 -16.09 3.97 5.34
N ALA A 367 -17.35 4.40 5.53
CA ALA A 367 -17.84 4.84 6.84
C ALA A 367 -17.99 3.68 7.84
N SER A 368 -18.27 2.45 7.38
CA SER A 368 -18.32 1.29 8.28
C SER A 368 -16.94 0.88 8.77
N ASP A 369 -15.90 0.97 7.92
CA ASP A 369 -14.52 0.76 8.39
C ASP A 369 -14.09 1.85 9.39
N VAL A 370 -14.53 3.10 9.18
CA VAL A 370 -14.29 4.20 10.15
C VAL A 370 -14.94 3.88 11.51
N TYR A 371 -16.13 3.29 11.54
CA TYR A 371 -16.73 2.84 12.79
C TYR A 371 -15.84 1.81 13.49
N SER A 372 -15.37 0.81 12.76
CA SER A 372 -14.45 -0.21 13.29
C SER A 372 -13.16 0.42 13.81
N PHE A 373 -12.62 1.42 13.10
CA PHE A 373 -11.47 2.20 13.56
C PHE A 373 -11.76 2.96 14.87
N GLY A 374 -12.96 3.50 15.05
CA GLY A 374 -13.41 4.09 16.33
C GLY A 374 -13.36 3.12 17.50
N ILE A 375 -13.77 1.87 17.27
CA ILE A 375 -13.69 0.80 18.29
C ILE A 375 -12.23 0.42 18.57
N ILE A 376 -11.35 0.44 17.56
CA ILE A 376 -9.90 0.24 17.73
C ILE A 376 -9.28 1.37 18.58
N LEU A 377 -9.66 2.63 18.33
CA LEU A 377 -9.24 3.76 19.17
C LEU A 377 -9.61 3.52 20.64
N TRP A 378 -10.84 3.06 20.88
CA TRP A 378 -11.28 2.71 22.23
C TRP A 378 -10.42 1.60 22.85
N GLU A 379 -10.16 0.52 22.12
CA GLU A 379 -9.38 -0.61 22.64
C GLU A 379 -7.92 -0.25 22.95
N PHE A 380 -7.31 0.70 22.22
CA PHE A 380 -5.98 1.23 22.57
C PHE A 380 -5.95 1.92 23.94
N THR A 381 -7.07 2.52 24.36
CA THR A 381 -7.17 3.20 25.66
C THR A 381 -7.55 2.26 26.78
N SER A 382 -8.54 1.38 26.56
CA SER A 382 -9.04 0.44 27.58
C SER A 382 -8.11 -0.75 27.76
N ARG A 383 -7.41 -1.14 26.69
CA ARG A 383 -6.68 -2.40 26.58
C ARG A 383 -7.55 -3.63 26.85
N ILE A 384 -8.87 -3.48 26.76
CA ILE A 384 -9.87 -4.51 27.07
C ILE A 384 -10.63 -4.81 25.78
N PRO A 385 -11.00 -6.08 25.50
CA PRO A 385 -11.85 -6.39 24.36
C PRO A 385 -13.22 -5.66 24.49
N PRO A 386 -13.73 -5.00 23.43
CA PRO A 386 -14.98 -4.25 23.51
C PRO A 386 -16.16 -5.17 23.82
N PHE A 387 -17.01 -4.77 24.77
CA PHE A 387 -18.15 -5.56 25.25
C PHE A 387 -17.76 -6.97 25.70
N SER A 388 -16.70 -7.09 26.50
CA SER A 388 -16.16 -8.40 26.96
C SER A 388 -17.00 -9.04 28.06
N ASP A 389 -17.82 -8.26 28.75
CA ASP A 389 -18.65 -8.66 29.88
C ASP A 389 -20.05 -9.16 29.48
N ILE A 390 -20.40 -9.11 28.20
CA ILE A 390 -21.71 -9.53 27.67
C ILE A 390 -21.57 -10.47 26.47
N ALA A 391 -22.64 -11.23 26.18
CA ALA A 391 -22.69 -12.08 25.00
C ALA A 391 -22.71 -11.27 23.71
N HIS A 392 -22.16 -11.85 22.63
CA HIS A 392 -22.17 -11.27 21.30
C HIS A 392 -23.26 -11.92 20.46
N ASP A 393 -24.49 -11.59 20.80
CA ASP A 393 -25.73 -12.12 20.24
C ASP A 393 -26.68 -10.98 19.81
N GLU A 394 -27.96 -11.29 19.65
CA GLU A 394 -29.00 -10.35 19.19
C GLU A 394 -29.15 -9.15 20.13
N ASP A 395 -29.01 -9.35 21.44
CA ASP A 395 -29.14 -8.29 22.44
C ASP A 395 -28.03 -7.24 22.27
N LEU A 396 -26.78 -7.69 22.07
CA LEU A 396 -25.68 -6.76 21.78
C LEU A 396 -25.91 -6.00 20.46
N VAL A 397 -26.42 -6.69 19.43
CA VAL A 397 -26.77 -6.02 18.16
C VAL A 397 -27.79 -4.91 18.41
N LEU A 398 -28.91 -5.20 19.10
CA LEU A 398 -29.94 -4.21 19.42
C LEU A 398 -29.42 -3.05 20.28
N ASN A 399 -28.51 -3.33 21.22
CA ASN A 399 -27.85 -2.30 22.02
C ASN A 399 -27.00 -1.36 21.14
N ILE A 400 -26.19 -1.90 20.24
CA ILE A 400 -25.36 -1.10 19.32
C ILE A 400 -26.24 -0.23 18.41
N LEU A 401 -27.33 -0.80 17.88
CA LEU A 401 -28.32 -0.09 17.06
C LEU A 401 -29.01 1.04 17.83
N SER A 402 -29.24 0.83 19.13
CA SER A 402 -29.80 1.83 20.05
C SER A 402 -28.78 2.89 20.51
N GLY A 403 -27.54 2.84 19.99
CA GLY A 403 -26.51 3.84 20.28
C GLY A 403 -25.60 3.50 21.47
N VAL A 404 -25.70 2.31 22.06
CA VAL A 404 -24.79 1.88 23.12
C VAL A 404 -23.37 1.78 22.57
N ARG A 405 -22.40 2.31 23.33
CA ARG A 405 -20.96 2.29 23.03
C ARG A 405 -20.17 1.90 24.27
N PRO A 406 -18.92 1.40 24.12
CA PRO A 406 -18.04 1.14 25.25
C PRO A 406 -17.78 2.39 26.10
N LYS A 407 -17.67 2.22 27.42
CA LYS A 407 -17.45 3.32 28.36
C LYS A 407 -16.08 3.97 28.16
N ILE A 408 -16.02 5.30 28.08
CA ILE A 408 -14.77 6.06 27.96
C ILE A 408 -13.88 5.84 29.19
N VAL A 409 -12.59 5.59 28.94
CA VAL A 409 -11.59 5.36 29.99
C VAL A 409 -11.17 6.70 30.59
N LYS A 410 -11.23 6.82 31.92
CA LYS A 410 -10.82 8.02 32.65
C LYS A 410 -9.34 8.33 32.39
N GLY A 411 -9.03 9.60 32.09
CA GLY A 411 -7.68 10.05 31.77
C GLY A 411 -7.33 10.00 30.28
N THR A 412 -8.23 9.50 29.42
CA THR A 412 -8.09 9.64 27.97
C THR A 412 -8.18 11.12 27.57
N PRO A 413 -7.27 11.66 26.73
CA PRO A 413 -7.32 13.05 26.28
C PRO A 413 -8.62 13.39 25.53
N ASP A 414 -9.21 14.55 25.81
CA ASP A 414 -10.48 14.98 25.20
C ASP A 414 -10.41 15.03 23.67
N ILE A 415 -9.28 15.48 23.10
CA ILE A 415 -9.09 15.50 21.64
C ILE A 415 -9.15 14.09 21.02
N TYR A 416 -8.71 13.08 21.77
CA TYR A 416 -8.77 11.68 21.36
C TYR A 416 -10.18 11.12 21.50
N VAL A 417 -10.87 11.46 22.59
CA VAL A 417 -12.29 11.13 22.79
C VAL A 417 -13.13 11.70 21.65
N ASN A 418 -12.93 12.96 21.29
CA ASN A 418 -13.66 13.61 20.20
C ASN A 418 -13.45 12.90 18.84
N LEU A 419 -12.22 12.46 18.54
CA LEU A 419 -11.94 11.69 17.33
C LEU A 419 -12.60 10.30 17.38
N MET A 420 -12.48 9.61 18.50
CA MET A 420 -13.12 8.31 18.71
C MET A 420 -14.64 8.40 18.54
N GLU A 421 -15.24 9.46 19.10
CA GLU A 421 -16.68 9.70 19.03
C GLU A 421 -17.16 10.10 17.64
N SER A 422 -16.36 10.83 16.88
CA SER A 422 -16.65 11.13 15.48
C SER A 422 -16.56 9.90 14.59
N CYS A 423 -15.76 8.89 14.96
CA CYS A 423 -15.63 7.65 14.21
C CYS A 423 -16.82 6.70 14.42
N TRP A 424 -17.37 6.61 15.65
CA TRP A 424 -18.40 5.61 15.98
C TRP A 424 -19.84 6.16 16.05
N LYS A 425 -20.12 7.31 15.40
CA LYS A 425 -21.47 7.86 15.25
C LYS A 425 -22.42 6.84 14.61
N SER A 426 -23.68 6.84 15.03
CA SER A 426 -24.68 5.90 14.49
C SER A 426 -24.97 6.18 13.02
N ASP A 427 -25.16 7.45 12.64
CA ASP A 427 -25.30 7.84 11.24
C ASP A 427 -23.92 7.79 10.53
N PRO A 428 -23.76 6.96 9.48
CA PRO A 428 -22.50 6.89 8.74
C PRO A 428 -22.10 8.20 8.05
N SER A 429 -23.04 9.09 7.73
CA SER A 429 -22.78 10.38 7.08
C SER A 429 -22.19 11.43 8.04
N GLU A 430 -22.40 11.27 9.34
CA GLU A 430 -21.82 12.12 10.38
C GLU A 430 -20.39 11.70 10.77
N ARG A 431 -19.91 10.55 10.28
CA ARG A 431 -18.58 10.04 10.62
C ARG A 431 -17.49 10.83 9.89
N MET A 432 -16.40 11.09 10.61
CA MET A 432 -15.21 11.70 10.01
C MET A 432 -14.64 10.81 8.90
N LYS A 433 -14.17 11.41 7.80
CA LYS A 433 -13.63 10.63 6.67
C LYS A 433 -12.18 10.22 6.93
N SER A 434 -11.74 9.10 6.36
CA SER A 434 -10.36 8.61 6.53
C SER A 434 -9.24 9.61 6.21
N PRO A 435 -9.34 10.51 5.20
CA PRO A 435 -8.28 11.50 4.97
C PRO A 435 -8.17 12.52 6.11
N GLU A 436 -9.30 12.89 6.73
CA GLU A 436 -9.36 13.83 7.85
C GLU A 436 -8.84 13.18 9.14
N ILE A 437 -9.19 11.90 9.36
CA ILE A 437 -8.65 11.09 10.46
C ILE A 437 -7.12 11.00 10.35
N PHE A 438 -6.60 10.62 9.17
CA PHE A 438 -5.16 10.50 8.94
C PHE A 438 -4.45 11.84 9.18
N LYS A 439 -4.98 12.95 8.66
CA LYS A 439 -4.44 14.29 8.90
C LYS A 439 -4.41 14.64 10.39
N THR A 440 -5.49 14.35 11.11
CA THR A 440 -5.62 14.64 12.55
C THR A 440 -4.58 13.87 13.36
N ILE A 441 -4.46 12.56 13.13
CA ILE A 441 -3.49 11.72 13.84
C ILE A 441 -2.06 12.07 13.43
N SER A 442 -1.81 12.43 12.17
CA SER A 442 -0.50 12.89 11.69
C SER A 442 -0.01 14.11 12.49
N ALA A 443 -0.88 15.09 12.72
CA ALA A 443 -0.55 16.28 13.50
C ALA A 443 -0.16 15.95 14.95
N TRP A 444 -0.84 14.97 15.56
CA TRP A 444 -0.52 14.47 16.90
C TRP A 444 0.79 13.70 16.92
N HIS A 445 0.98 12.78 15.98
CA HIS A 445 2.16 11.91 15.87
C HIS A 445 3.45 12.71 15.68
N ASN A 446 3.41 13.69 14.76
CA ASN A 446 4.56 14.52 14.42
C ASN A 446 4.87 15.60 15.46
N ASN A 447 4.04 15.70 16.53
CA ASN A 447 4.10 16.77 17.53
C ASN A 447 4.13 18.16 16.88
N GLU A 448 3.31 18.38 15.84
CA GLU A 448 3.27 19.66 15.12
C GLU A 448 2.88 20.84 16.02
N VAL A 449 2.19 20.54 17.13
CA VAL A 449 1.81 21.51 18.16
C VAL A 449 2.26 20.99 19.53
N GLU A 450 3.09 21.76 20.24
CA GLU A 450 3.66 21.36 21.53
C GLU A 450 2.56 21.02 22.57
N ILE A 451 1.40 21.68 22.49
CA ILE A 451 0.27 21.42 23.39
C ILE A 451 -0.21 19.96 23.31
N PHE A 452 -0.21 19.35 22.12
CA PHE A 452 -0.61 17.94 21.97
C PHE A 452 0.38 17.02 22.65
N ARG A 453 1.68 17.30 22.48
CA ARG A 453 2.76 16.53 23.11
C ARG A 453 2.65 16.55 24.63
N GLU A 454 2.39 17.71 25.22
CA GLU A 454 2.19 17.84 26.67
C GLU A 454 0.93 17.11 27.14
N MET A 455 -0.18 17.22 26.41
CA MET A 455 -1.43 16.52 26.72
C MET A 455 -1.26 15.00 26.73
N PHE A 456 -0.62 14.43 25.71
CA PHE A 456 -0.40 12.98 25.64
C PHE A 456 0.58 12.48 26.71
N LYS A 457 1.66 13.23 27.00
CA LYS A 457 2.58 12.92 28.11
C LYS A 457 1.88 12.97 29.48
N LYS A 458 0.94 13.88 29.66
CA LYS A 458 0.12 13.95 30.88
C LYS A 458 -0.78 12.72 30.98
N ALA A 459 -1.43 12.34 29.89
CA ALA A 459 -2.29 11.15 29.86
C ALA A 459 -1.53 9.83 30.10
N ASP A 460 -0.25 9.73 29.70
CA ASP A 460 0.60 8.57 30.05
C ASP A 460 0.74 8.38 31.58
N LYS A 461 0.61 9.45 32.37
CA LYS A 461 0.67 9.40 33.84
C LYS A 461 -0.68 9.21 34.50
N GLU A 462 -1.75 9.70 33.87
CA GLU A 462 -3.09 9.79 34.46
C GLU A 462 -4.01 8.62 34.08
N MET A 463 -3.77 7.96 32.95
CA MET A 463 -4.57 6.82 32.52
C MET A 463 -4.33 5.62 33.42
N ILE A 464 -5.37 5.25 34.17
CA ILE A 464 -5.37 4.07 35.02
C ILE A 464 -5.88 2.89 34.18
N VAL A 465 -4.97 2.06 33.67
CA VAL A 465 -5.33 0.77 33.10
C VAL A 465 -5.55 -0.21 34.25
N THR A 466 -6.68 -0.94 34.25
CA THR A 466 -6.92 -1.96 35.26
C THR A 466 -5.82 -3.04 35.21
N PRO A 467 -5.23 -3.44 36.35
CA PRO A 467 -4.16 -4.44 36.38
C PRO A 467 -4.60 -5.78 35.79
N GLU A 468 -5.87 -6.13 35.98
CA GLU A 468 -6.47 -7.37 35.50
C GLU A 468 -7.43 -7.11 34.33
N LEU A 469 -7.49 -8.09 33.41
CA LEU A 469 -8.52 -8.15 32.38
C LEU A 469 -9.84 -8.56 33.03
N PRO A 470 -10.97 -7.92 32.68
CA PRO A 470 -12.28 -8.39 33.12
C PRO A 470 -12.50 -9.84 32.72
N LYS A 471 -13.25 -10.58 33.54
CA LYS A 471 -13.69 -11.93 33.17
C LYS A 471 -14.54 -11.85 31.91
N GLN A 472 -14.08 -12.48 30.84
CA GLN A 472 -14.80 -12.51 29.58
C GLN A 472 -16.07 -13.37 29.70
N HIS A 473 -17.18 -12.85 29.20
CA HIS A 473 -18.43 -13.58 29.09
C HIS A 473 -18.25 -14.76 28.11
N PRO A 474 -18.73 -15.99 28.42
CA PRO A 474 -18.56 -17.15 27.56
C PRO A 474 -19.12 -16.98 26.13
N GLY A 475 -20.17 -16.16 25.99
CA GLY A 475 -20.78 -15.81 24.70
C GLY A 475 -20.10 -14.66 23.95
N ALA A 476 -19.01 -14.08 24.46
CA ALA A 476 -18.26 -13.02 23.78
C ALA A 476 -17.25 -13.63 22.79
N HIS A 477 -17.32 -13.25 21.52
CA HIS A 477 -16.50 -13.82 20.45
C HIS A 477 -15.68 -12.76 19.72
N TYR A 478 -14.37 -12.95 19.65
CA TYR A 478 -13.43 -12.00 19.01
C TYR A 478 -12.68 -12.62 17.84
N SER A 479 -13.38 -13.46 17.09
CA SER A 479 -12.93 -14.04 15.82
C SER A 479 -14.04 -13.81 14.80
N SER A 480 -13.66 -13.40 13.59
CA SER A 480 -14.59 -13.15 12.50
C SER A 480 -15.43 -14.40 12.20
N ARG A 481 -16.75 -14.23 12.12
CA ARG A 481 -17.73 -15.30 11.88
C ARG A 481 -18.94 -14.76 11.12
N SER A 482 -19.73 -15.66 10.52
CA SER A 482 -21.03 -15.27 9.97
C SER A 482 -21.93 -14.75 11.10
N VAL A 483 -22.48 -13.55 10.92
CA VAL A 483 -23.37 -12.88 11.88
C VAL A 483 -24.78 -12.68 11.30
N SER A 484 -25.06 -13.19 10.11
CA SER A 484 -26.33 -12.98 9.41
C SER A 484 -27.54 -13.46 10.18
N GLN A 485 -27.41 -14.50 11.02
CA GLN A 485 -28.51 -14.94 11.89
C GLN A 485 -28.99 -13.82 12.82
N TYR A 486 -28.05 -13.07 13.42
CA TYR A 486 -28.36 -11.99 14.35
C TYR A 486 -28.93 -10.75 13.63
N ILE A 487 -28.42 -10.48 12.43
CA ILE A 487 -28.90 -9.39 11.55
C ILE A 487 -30.33 -9.68 11.07
N ASN A 488 -30.63 -10.92 10.71
CA ASN A 488 -31.96 -11.28 10.26
C ASN A 488 -32.99 -11.15 11.39
N SER A 489 -32.67 -11.62 12.60
CA SER A 489 -33.52 -11.43 13.77
C SER A 489 -33.74 -9.96 14.11
N SER A 490 -32.68 -9.13 14.06
CA SER A 490 -32.80 -7.69 14.37
C SER A 490 -33.61 -6.92 13.33
N LYS A 491 -33.60 -7.33 12.05
CA LYS A 491 -34.45 -6.75 11.00
C LYS A 491 -35.95 -6.92 11.30
N TYR A 492 -36.36 -8.08 11.84
CA TYR A 492 -37.77 -8.27 12.24
C TYR A 492 -38.13 -7.35 13.39
N VAL A 493 -37.30 -7.27 14.43
CA VAL A 493 -37.54 -6.42 15.61
C VAL A 493 -37.57 -4.93 15.23
N THR A 494 -36.63 -4.47 14.40
CA THR A 494 -36.59 -3.06 13.97
C THR A 494 -37.71 -2.69 13.01
N ARG A 495 -38.21 -3.65 12.20
CA ARG A 495 -39.41 -3.45 11.39
C ARG A 495 -40.64 -3.32 12.29
N ASP A 496 -40.82 -4.21 13.25
CA ASP A 496 -41.93 -4.15 14.21
C ASP A 496 -41.89 -2.85 15.04
N ILE A 497 -40.71 -2.33 15.39
CA ILE A 497 -40.57 -1.03 16.06
C ILE A 497 -40.95 0.13 15.14
N LYS A 498 -40.55 0.09 13.86
CA LYS A 498 -40.95 1.12 12.87
C LYS A 498 -42.44 1.09 12.59
N ASP A 499 -43.01 -0.10 12.39
CA ASP A 499 -44.43 -0.31 12.11
C ASP A 499 -45.27 0.13 13.33
N ASN A 500 -44.84 -0.19 14.57
CA ASN A 500 -45.50 0.30 15.78
C ASN A 500 -45.35 1.82 16.01
N CYS A 501 -44.22 2.42 15.60
CA CYS A 501 -44.03 3.89 15.66
C CYS A 501 -44.89 4.62 14.63
N GLU A 502 -45.13 4.04 13.46
CA GLU A 502 -46.04 4.57 12.45
C GLU A 502 -47.51 4.47 12.91
N GLU A 503 -47.91 3.36 13.54
CA GLU A 503 -49.25 3.21 14.15
C GLU A 503 -49.50 4.14 15.35
N LEU A 504 -48.44 4.60 16.04
CA LEU A 504 -48.53 5.52 17.17
C LEU A 504 -48.40 7.01 16.78
N SER A 505 -48.41 7.34 15.48
CA SER A 505 -48.43 8.74 15.02
C SER A 505 -49.83 9.37 15.16
N TRP A 506 -50.20 9.77 16.38
CA TRP A 506 -51.44 10.50 16.61
C TRP A 506 -51.31 11.91 16.04
N SER A 507 -52.28 12.34 15.22
CA SER A 507 -52.33 13.69 14.71
C SER A 507 -52.82 14.63 15.81
N VAL A 508 -52.33 15.88 15.85
CA VAL A 508 -52.81 16.90 16.81
C VAL A 508 -54.33 17.18 16.65
N SER A 509 -54.92 16.78 15.52
CA SER A 509 -56.37 16.78 15.26
C SER A 509 -57.17 15.76 16.08
N ASP A 510 -56.55 14.69 16.58
CA ASP A 510 -57.24 13.62 17.34
C ASP A 510 -57.43 13.99 18.83
N LEU A 511 -56.87 15.12 19.27
CA LEU A 511 -57.00 15.68 20.63
C LEU A 511 -58.14 16.71 20.78
N VAL A 512 -58.93 16.96 19.74
CA VAL A 512 -60.07 17.88 19.83
C VAL A 512 -61.28 17.14 20.40
N ILE A 513 -61.50 17.30 21.71
CA ILE A 513 -62.76 16.92 22.35
C ILE A 513 -63.88 17.79 21.75
N PRO A 514 -64.94 17.21 21.17
CA PRO A 514 -66.08 18.00 20.71
C PRO A 514 -66.84 18.51 21.94
N VAL A 515 -66.77 19.82 22.17
CA VAL A 515 -67.67 20.50 23.10
C VAL A 515 -69.04 20.52 22.44
N ASN A 516 -69.91 19.60 22.83
CA ASN A 516 -71.33 19.65 22.50
C ASN A 516 -72.11 20.22 23.69
N ASN A 517 -72.72 21.39 23.41
CA ASN A 517 -73.71 22.18 24.15
C ASN A 517 -73.31 22.89 25.45
#